data_AF-A0A924UXR3-F1
#
_entry.id   AF-A0A924UXR3-F1
#
_cell.length_a   1.000
_cell.length_b   1.000
_cell.length_c   1.000
_cell.angle_alpha   90.00
_cell.angle_beta   90.00
_cell.angle_gamma   90.00
#
_symmetry.space_group_name_H-M   'P 1'
#
loop_
_entity.id
_entity.type
_entity.pdbx_description
1 polymer ?
#
loop_
_entity_poly.entity_id
_entity_poly.type
_entity_poly.pdbx_seq_one_letter_code
_entity_poly.pdbx_strand_id
1 'polypeptide(L)' 'MKKFLMITTAILVLFSLGYFTFLYNATYSEGVRSGELIKVSNKGVAFKTWEGEISQGISGAQIFSFSVMDSEEKVI' A
#
# COMPACT_ATOMS: atom_id res chain seq x y z
N MET A 1 -13.17 40.12 -17.22
CA MET A 1 -14.22 39.11 -16.94
C MET A 1 -14.01 37.79 -17.70
N LYS A 2 -13.90 37.79 -19.04
CA LYS A 2 -13.71 36.55 -19.83
C LYS A 2 -12.48 35.71 -19.47
N LYS A 3 -11.30 36.35 -19.25
CA LYS A 3 -10.07 35.66 -18.82
C LYS A 3 -10.21 35.02 -17.43
N PHE A 4 -10.84 35.73 -16.49
CA PHE A 4 -11.10 35.20 -15.15
C PHE A 4 -12.02 33.98 -15.21
N LEU A 5 -13.13 34.07 -15.96
CA LEU A 5 -14.07 32.97 -16.15
C LEU A 5 -13.41 31.75 -16.82
N MET A 6 -12.51 31.97 -17.78
CA MET A 6 -11.79 30.90 -18.46
C MET A 6 -10.79 30.20 -17.54
N ILE A 7 -10.05 30.96 -16.73
CA ILE A 7 -9.08 30.41 -15.77
C ILE A 7 -9.80 29.62 -14.68
N THR A 8 -10.88 30.16 -14.10
CA THR A 8 -11.65 29.45 -13.07
C THR A 8 -12.27 28.16 -13.61
N THR A 9 -12.79 28.19 -14.84
CA THR A 9 -13.34 26.99 -15.51
C THR A 9 -12.25 25.96 -15.77
N ALA A 10 -11.07 26.37 -16.25
CA ALA A 10 -9.96 25.47 -16.51
C ALA A 10 -9.47 24.78 -15.22
N ILE A 11 -9.36 25.52 -14.11
CA ILE A 11 -8.98 24.97 -12.80
C ILE A 11 -10.02 23.95 -12.33
N LEU A 12 -11.31 24.27 -12.43
CA LEU A 12 -12.38 23.36 -12.02
C LEU A 12 -12.34 22.05 -12.82
N VAL A 13 -12.11 22.14 -14.14
CA VAL A 13 -11.96 20.97 -15.00
C VAL A 13 -10.72 20.16 -14.60
N LEU A 14 -9.57 20.82 -14.39
CA LEU A 14 -8.33 20.14 -14.00
C LEU A 14 -8.49 19.41 -12.66
N PHE A 15 -9.14 20.04 -11.69
CA PHE A 15 -9.40 19.45 -10.37
C PHE A 15 -10.36 18.26 -10.46
N SER A 16 -11.42 18.38 -11.26
CA SER A 16 -12.37 17.30 -11.49
C SER A 16 -11.69 16.10 -12.15
N LEU A 17 -10.88 16.33 -13.20
CA LEU A 17 -10.11 15.28 -13.86
C LEU A 17 -9.14 14.59 -12.89
N GLY A 18 -8.42 15.37 -12.06
CA GLY A 18 -7.53 14.83 -11.04
C GLY A 18 -8.28 13.97 -10.01
N TYR A 19 -9.43 14.45 -9.54
CA TYR A 19 -10.27 13.74 -8.57
C TYR A 19 -10.80 12.41 -9.11
N PHE A 20 -11.36 12.41 -10.32
CA PHE A 20 -11.87 11.17 -10.93
C PHE A 20 -10.75 10.19 -11.31
N THR A 21 -9.60 10.70 -11.74
CA THR A 21 -8.42 9.84 -12.01
C THR A 21 -7.92 9.18 -10.73
N PHE A 22 -7.88 9.92 -9.63
CA PHE A 22 -7.52 9.38 -8.33
C PHE A 22 -8.54 8.33 -7.89
N LEU A 23 -9.84 8.61 -7.92
CA LEU A 23 -10.88 7.64 -7.55
C LEU A 23 -10.82 6.35 -8.38
N TYR A 24 -10.52 6.45 -9.67
CA TYR A 24 -10.47 5.29 -10.56
C TYR A 24 -9.22 4.43 -10.35
N ASN A 25 -8.06 5.05 -10.05
CA ASN A 25 -6.78 4.33 -9.95
C ASN A 25 -6.34 4.05 -8.52
N ALA A 26 -6.81 4.83 -7.54
CA ALA A 26 -6.54 4.63 -6.13
C ALA A 26 -7.47 3.55 -5.56
N THR A 27 -7.28 2.33 -6.03
CA THR A 27 -7.89 1.15 -5.42
C THR A 27 -7.14 0.83 -4.14
N TYR A 28 -7.74 1.15 -3.00
CA TYR A 28 -7.28 0.63 -1.71
C TYR A 28 -7.86 -0.78 -1.54
N SER A 29 -6.99 -1.78 -1.57
CA SER A 29 -7.39 -3.19 -1.45
C SER A 29 -6.85 -3.73 -0.14
N GLU A 30 -7.73 -3.90 0.84
CA GLU A 30 -7.43 -4.66 2.05
C GLU A 30 -7.61 -6.15 1.78
N GLY A 31 -6.69 -6.98 2.28
CA GLY A 31 -6.75 -8.43 2.10
C GLY A 31 -5.93 -9.16 3.13
N VAL A 32 -6.41 -10.34 3.54
CA VAL A 32 -5.71 -11.23 4.46
C VAL A 32 -5.07 -12.38 3.68
N ARG A 33 -3.82 -12.69 4.02
CA ARG A 33 -3.08 -13.83 3.47
C ARG A 33 -2.84 -14.84 4.58
N SER A 34 -3.35 -16.05 4.41
CA SER A 34 -3.13 -17.17 5.34
C SER A 34 -2.10 -18.15 4.79
N GLY A 35 -1.33 -18.77 5.67
CA GLY A 35 -0.37 -19.81 5.35
C GLY A 35 0.45 -20.18 6.60
N GLU A 36 1.45 -21.02 6.41
CA GLU A 36 2.37 -21.41 7.50
C GLU A 36 3.49 -20.38 7.65
N LEU A 37 3.69 -19.86 8.86
CA LEU A 37 4.80 -18.96 9.14
C LEU A 37 6.11 -19.75 9.14
N ILE A 38 6.97 -19.50 8.15
CA ILE A 38 8.21 -20.25 7.97
C ILE A 38 9.42 -19.55 8.57
N LYS A 39 9.37 -18.21 8.70
CA LYS A 39 10.50 -17.42 9.18
C LYS A 39 10.05 -16.07 9.70
N VAL A 40 10.70 -15.63 10.77
CA VAL A 40 10.65 -14.26 11.27
C VAL A 40 12.08 -13.82 11.57
N SER A 41 12.47 -12.64 11.14
CA SER A 41 13.81 -12.12 11.35
C SER A 41 13.81 -10.61 11.54
N ASN A 42 14.58 -10.13 12.53
CA ASN A 42 14.78 -8.72 12.74
C ASN A 42 15.99 -8.26 11.91
N LYS A 43 15.74 -7.45 10.88
CA LYS A 43 16.74 -7.05 9.87
C LYS A 43 16.74 -5.53 9.68
N GLY A 44 17.88 -5.00 9.25
CA GLY A 44 18.05 -3.57 8.97
C GLY A 44 19.37 -3.03 9.53
N VAL A 45 19.92 -2.01 8.86
CA VAL A 45 21.24 -1.43 9.20
C VAL A 45 21.09 -0.17 10.06
N ALA A 46 20.19 0.73 9.69
CA ALA A 46 19.92 1.98 10.43
C ALA A 46 18.61 1.90 11.26
N PHE A 47 17.56 1.34 10.67
CA PHE A 47 16.28 1.06 11.32
C PHE A 47 16.04 -0.44 11.20
N LYS A 48 15.78 -1.11 12.33
CA LYS A 48 15.54 -2.55 12.34
C LYS A 48 14.04 -2.82 12.29
N THR A 49 13.60 -3.58 11.32
CA THR A 49 12.21 -4.01 11.15
C THR A 49 12.10 -5.52 11.32
N TRP A 50 10.92 -5.98 11.70
CA TRP A 50 10.60 -7.40 11.71
C TRP A 50 10.08 -7.83 10.35
N GLU A 51 10.79 -8.75 9.73
CA GLU A 51 10.46 -9.32 8.42
C GLU A 51 10.01 -10.76 8.62
N GLY A 52 8.79 -11.07 8.16
CA GLY A 52 8.20 -12.39 8.20
C GLY A 52 8.03 -13.00 6.80
N GLU A 53 8.03 -14.32 6.73
CA GLU A 53 7.77 -15.09 5.52
C GLU A 53 6.68 -16.13 5.82
N ILE A 54 5.65 -16.19 4.98
CA ILE A 54 4.54 -17.15 5.05
C ILE A 54 4.56 -18.05 3.82
N SER A 55 4.47 -19.36 4.00
CA SER A 55 4.26 -20.34 2.93
C SER A 55 2.77 -20.55 2.69
N GLN A 56 2.28 -20.20 1.49
CA GLN A 56 0.86 -20.30 1.11
C GLN A 56 0.56 -21.48 0.18
N GLY A 57 1.55 -22.31 -0.15
CA GLY A 57 1.46 -23.29 -1.22
C GLY A 57 1.88 -24.72 -0.83
N ILE A 58 1.38 -25.67 -1.61
CA ILE A 58 1.72 -27.09 -1.53
C ILE A 58 3.19 -27.21 -1.93
N SER A 59 4.09 -27.51 -1.00
CA SER A 59 5.54 -27.65 -1.21
C SER A 59 6.38 -26.35 -1.24
N GLY A 60 5.93 -25.26 -0.62
CA GLY A 60 6.79 -24.09 -0.35
C GLY A 60 7.17 -23.22 -1.55
N ALA A 61 6.56 -23.45 -2.72
CA ALA A 61 6.81 -22.67 -3.94
C ALA A 61 6.23 -21.24 -3.89
N GLN A 62 5.26 -20.99 -3.00
CA GLN A 62 4.62 -19.69 -2.86
C GLN A 62 4.94 -19.11 -1.47
N ILE A 63 6.04 -18.36 -1.42
CA ILE A 63 6.49 -17.62 -0.24
C ILE A 63 5.98 -16.19 -0.35
N PHE A 64 5.27 -15.75 0.67
CA PHE A 64 4.84 -14.37 0.84
C PHE A 64 5.69 -13.71 1.92
N SER A 65 6.50 -12.73 1.53
CA SER A 65 7.30 -11.92 2.45
C SER A 65 6.52 -10.68 2.87
N PHE A 66 6.56 -10.35 4.15
CA PHE A 66 5.89 -9.18 4.73
C PHE A 66 6.76 -8.52 5.79
N SER A 67 6.54 -7.22 5.99
CA SER A 67 7.22 -6.42 7.01
C SER A 67 6.20 -5.96 8.04
N VAL A 68 6.58 -5.98 9.32
CA VAL A 68 5.76 -5.44 10.40
C VAL A 68 6.14 -3.99 10.64
N MET A 69 5.14 -3.11 10.63
CA MET A 69 5.34 -1.69 10.90
C MET A 69 5.51 -1.46 12.40
N ASP A 70 6.46 -0.62 12.80
CA ASP A 70 6.76 -0.35 14.22
C ASP A 70 5.55 0.20 15.02
N SER A 71 4.57 0.80 14.33
CA SER A 71 3.34 1.31 14.96
C SER A 71 2.34 0.22 15.36
N GLU A 72 2.55 -1.03 14.92
CA GLU A 72 1.64 -2.15 15.16
C GLU A 72 2.10 -2.98 16.39
N GLU A 73 2.05 -2.37 17.58
CA GLU A 73 2.48 -2.97 18.86
C GLU A 73 1.79 -4.30 19.21
N LYS A 74 0.61 -4.60 18.63
CA LYS A 74 -0.16 -5.81 18.90
C LYS A 74 0.27 -7.03 18.08
N VAL A 75 1.11 -6.86 17.07
CA VAL A 75 1.48 -7.92 16.12
C VAL A 75 2.73 -8.70 16.55
N ILE A 76 3.47 -8.19 17.55
CA ILE A 76 4.73 -8.74 18.07
C ILE A 76 4.51 -9.39 19.44
#